data_AF-A0A7S0C2E0-F1
#
_entry.id   AF-A0A7S0C2E0-F1
#
_cell.length_a   1.000
_cell.length_b   1.000
_cell.length_c   1.000
_cell.angle_alpha   90.00
_cell.angle_beta   90.00
_cell.angle_gamma   90.00
#
_symmetry.space_group_name_H-M   'P 1'
#
loop_
_entity.id
_entity.type
_entity.pdbx_description
1 polymer ?
#
loop_
_entity_poly.entity_id
_entity_poly.type
_entity_poly.pdbx_seq_one_letter_code
_entity_poly.pdbx_strand_id
1 'polypeptide(L)'
;CCRKCRSKMVIESKTALLLLYKRLLRGASTFPSKNRSRIITDIKNDFRVNAALVSGSEKAQQKINDGYEGLKQLRKYDFGENEWEYTMEDGSGNSNHKK
;
A
#
# COMPACT_ATOMS: atom_id res chain seq x y z
N CYS A 1 24.72 10.69 14.50
CA CYS A 1 23.65 9.90 15.14
C CYS A 1 22.67 9.39 14.07
N CYS A 2 22.77 8.10 13.70
CA CYS A 2 21.99 7.49 12.62
C CYS A 2 20.56 7.14 13.07
N ARG A 3 19.54 7.78 12.45
CA ARG A 3 18.11 7.50 12.68
C ARG A 3 17.61 6.35 11.78
N LYS A 4 18.18 5.15 11.89
CA LYS A 4 17.74 4.02 11.04
C LYS A 4 17.50 2.74 11.82
N CYS A 5 16.69 2.85 12.86
CA CYS A 5 16.00 1.71 13.46
C CYS A 5 14.57 2.14 13.78
N ARG A 6 13.62 1.86 12.90
CA ARG A 6 12.22 1.74 13.31
C ARG A 6 11.60 0.58 12.58
N SER A 7 11.67 -0.57 13.23
CA SER A 7 11.03 -1.82 12.88
C SER A 7 9.57 -1.57 12.50
N LYS A 8 9.13 -2.22 11.42
CA LYS A 8 7.81 -2.14 10.82
C LYS A 8 6.74 -2.68 11.78
N MET A 9 6.22 -1.83 12.64
CA MET A 9 4.89 -1.99 13.22
C MET A 9 4.16 -0.68 13.02
N VAL A 10 3.33 -0.66 11.98
CA VAL A 10 2.57 0.52 11.62
C VAL A 10 1.35 0.58 12.52
N ILE A 11 1.50 1.21 13.69
CA ILE A 11 0.36 1.78 14.41
C ILE A 11 0.13 3.15 13.77
N GLU A 12 -0.67 3.20 12.69
CA GLU A 12 -0.93 4.50 12.04
C GLU A 12 -1.79 5.38 12.96
N SER A 13 -1.32 6.61 13.16
CA SER A 13 -2.15 7.68 13.70
C SER A 13 -3.34 7.94 12.77
N LYS A 14 -4.47 8.46 13.30
CA LYS A 14 -5.64 8.85 12.50
C LYS A 14 -5.27 9.72 11.29
N THR A 15 -4.31 10.63 11.48
CA THR A 15 -3.80 11.52 10.44
C THR A 15 -3.15 10.75 9.29
N ALA A 16 -2.32 9.76 9.59
CA ALA A 16 -1.64 8.96 8.57
C ALA A 16 -2.61 8.05 7.80
N LEU A 17 -3.60 7.49 8.49
CA LEU A 17 -4.68 6.73 7.84
C LEU A 17 -5.49 7.59 6.85
N LEU A 18 -5.80 8.84 7.24
CA LEU A 18 -6.46 9.79 6.34
C LEU A 18 -5.59 10.18 5.13
N LEU A 19 -4.26 10.28 5.32
CA LEU A 19 -3.34 10.53 4.22
C LEU A 19 -3.28 9.34 3.25
N LEU A 20 -3.24 8.10 3.76
CA LEU A 20 -3.30 6.89 2.96
C LEU A 20 -4.57 6.85 2.10
N TYR A 21 -5.72 7.13 2.72
CA TYR A 21 -7.01 7.21 2.03
C TYR A 21 -7.03 8.26 0.92
N LYS A 22 -6.54 9.49 1.18
CA LYS A 22 -6.44 10.55 0.17
C LYS A 22 -5.56 10.13 -1.01
N ARG A 23 -4.44 9.47 -0.74
CA ARG A 23 -3.52 8.97 -1.78
C ARG A 23 -4.16 7.88 -2.63
N LEU A 24 -4.88 6.94 -2.02
CA LEU A 24 -5.63 5.89 -2.73
C LEU A 24 -6.70 6.48 -3.64
N LEU A 25 -7.50 7.44 -3.14
CA LEU A 25 -8.51 8.12 -3.96
C LEU A 25 -7.89 8.87 -5.13
N ARG A 26 -6.76 9.55 -4.93
CA ARG A 26 -6.06 10.26 -5.99
C ARG A 26 -5.54 9.28 -7.05
N GLY A 27 -4.84 8.21 -6.65
CA GLY A 27 -4.35 7.19 -7.58
C GLY A 27 -5.48 6.48 -8.32
N ALA A 28 -6.61 6.21 -7.65
CA ALA A 28 -7.79 5.64 -8.30
C ALA A 28 -8.41 6.61 -9.30
N SER A 29 -8.36 7.93 -9.07
CA SER A 29 -8.91 8.93 -10.00
C SER A 29 -8.14 9.02 -11.32
N THR A 30 -6.83 8.81 -11.29
CA THR A 30 -5.95 8.82 -12.47
C THR A 30 -5.83 7.44 -13.13
N PHE A 31 -6.32 6.39 -12.49
CA PHE A 31 -6.22 5.02 -13.00
C PHE A 31 -6.98 4.82 -14.32
N PRO A 32 -6.32 4.34 -15.39
CA PRO A 32 -6.93 4.18 -16.71
C PRO A 32 -7.79 2.91 -16.80
N SER A 33 -8.97 2.94 -16.17
CA SER A 33 -9.93 1.82 -16.19
C SER A 33 -11.37 2.28 -16.40
N LYS A 34 -12.14 1.49 -17.16
CA LYS A 34 -13.59 1.68 -17.34
C LYS A 34 -14.35 1.52 -16.02
N ASN A 35 -13.80 0.75 -15.07
CA ASN A 35 -14.40 0.50 -13.76
C ASN A 35 -13.90 1.45 -12.66
N ARG A 36 -13.28 2.57 -13.04
CA ARG A 36 -12.70 3.55 -12.09
C ARG A 36 -13.67 3.99 -11.00
N SER A 37 -14.91 4.32 -11.38
CA SER A 37 -15.93 4.78 -10.42
C SER A 37 -16.26 3.71 -9.38
N ARG A 38 -16.26 2.43 -9.80
CA ARG A 38 -16.46 1.29 -8.90
C ARG A 38 -15.29 1.14 -7.94
N ILE A 39 -14.05 1.20 -8.43
CA ILE A 39 -12.83 1.15 -7.60
C ILE A 39 -12.84 2.25 -6.53
N ILE A 40 -13.19 3.49 -6.90
CA ILE A 40 -13.31 4.60 -5.94
C ILE A 40 -14.38 4.32 -4.88
N THR A 41 -15.51 3.72 -5.29
CA THR A 41 -16.62 3.39 -4.39
C THR A 41 -16.22 2.29 -3.42
N ASP A 42 -15.54 1.25 -3.91
CA ASP A 42 -15.06 0.14 -3.10
C ASP A 42 -14.04 0.62 -2.07
N ILE A 43 -13.07 1.48 -2.45
CA ILE A 43 -12.12 2.11 -1.52
C ILE A 43 -12.84 2.89 -0.41
N LYS A 44 -13.88 3.66 -0.76
CA LYS A 44 -14.68 4.43 0.22
C LYS A 44 -15.43 3.50 1.17
N ASN A 45 -16.03 2.43 0.66
CA ASN A 45 -16.75 1.46 1.45
C ASN A 45 -15.82 0.71 2.41
N ASP A 46 -14.68 0.24 1.91
CA ASP A 46 -13.67 -0.42 2.74
C ASP A 46 -13.18 0.48 3.86
N PHE A 47 -12.92 1.76 3.57
CA PHE A 47 -12.50 2.69 4.60
C PHE A 47 -13.58 2.93 5.66
N ARG A 48 -14.86 3.02 5.24
CA ARG A 48 -15.99 3.19 6.15
C ARG A 48 -16.24 1.97 7.03
N VAL A 49 -16.24 0.78 6.45
CA VAL A 49 -16.46 -0.49 7.17
C VAL A 49 -15.35 -0.72 8.19
N ASN A 50 -14.11 -0.40 7.82
CA ASN A 50 -12.95 -0.61 8.69
C ASN A 50 -12.66 0.59 9.63
N ALA A 51 -13.37 1.72 9.51
CA ALA A 51 -13.16 2.89 10.36
C ALA A 51 -13.45 2.64 11.84
N ALA A 52 -14.31 1.67 12.14
CA ALA A 52 -14.66 1.27 13.51
C ALA A 52 -13.65 0.28 14.12
N LEU A 53 -12.65 -0.19 13.37
CA LEU A 53 -11.65 -1.10 13.91
C LEU A 53 -10.77 -0.40 14.94
N VAL A 54 -10.52 -1.09 16.05
CA VAL A 54 -9.64 -0.61 17.11
C VAL A 54 -8.22 -0.44 16.57
N SER A 55 -7.68 0.76 16.72
CA SER A 55 -6.31 1.10 16.34
C SER A 55 -5.33 0.19 17.09
N GLY A 56 -4.48 -0.54 16.35
CA GLY A 56 -3.53 -1.49 16.92
C GLY A 56 -3.99 -2.95 16.95
N SER A 57 -5.23 -3.25 16.53
CA SER A 57 -5.63 -4.64 16.28
C SER A 57 -4.89 -5.21 15.05
N GLU A 58 -4.60 -6.51 15.08
CA GLU A 58 -3.96 -7.22 13.94
C GLU A 58 -4.77 -7.06 12.65
N LYS A 59 -6.11 -7.10 12.76
CA LYS A 59 -7.02 -6.85 11.63
C LYS A 59 -6.86 -5.44 11.05
N ALA A 60 -6.73 -4.41 11.89
CA ALA A 60 -6.50 -3.05 11.41
C ALA A 60 -5.15 -2.92 10.70
N GLN A 61 -4.10 -3.54 11.25
CA GLN A 61 -2.77 -3.55 10.64
C GLN A 61 -2.77 -4.26 9.28
N GLN A 62 -3.45 -5.39 9.17
CA GLN A 62 -3.59 -6.11 7.92
C GLN A 62 -4.29 -5.25 6.86
N LYS A 63 -5.39 -4.57 7.21
CA LYS A 63 -6.09 -3.66 6.29
C LYS A 63 -5.27 -2.44 5.89
N ILE A 64 -4.45 -1.92 6.79
CA ILE A 64 -3.50 -0.85 6.47
C ILE A 64 -2.47 -1.35 5.45
N ASN A 65 -1.92 -2.56 5.64
CA ASN A 65 -0.96 -3.17 4.72
C ASN A 65 -1.60 -3.42 3.34
N ASP A 66 -2.81 -3.95 3.29
CA ASP A 66 -3.57 -4.13 2.03
C ASP A 66 -3.72 -2.79 1.29
N GLY A 67 -4.02 -1.71 2.02
CA GLY A 67 -4.12 -0.36 1.46
C GLY A 67 -2.80 0.17 0.91
N TYR A 68 -1.68 -0.10 1.57
CA TYR A 68 -0.35 0.27 1.07
C TYR A 68 0.03 -0.48 -0.20
N GLU A 69 -0.27 -1.78 -0.27
CA GLU A 69 -0.04 -2.57 -1.50
C GLU A 69 -0.93 -2.10 -2.64
N GLY A 70 -2.21 -1.79 -2.38
CA GLY A 70 -3.11 -1.20 -3.36
C GLY A 70 -2.60 0.15 -3.88
N LEU A 71 -2.08 1.01 -3.00
CA LEU A 71 -1.49 2.29 -3.39
C LEU A 71 -0.25 2.10 -4.27
N LYS A 72 0.61 1.12 -3.93
CA LYS A 72 1.79 0.78 -4.72
C LYS A 72 1.42 0.36 -6.14
N GLN A 73 0.33 -0.40 -6.30
CA GLN A 73 -0.17 -0.80 -7.62
C GLN A 73 -0.72 0.40 -8.42
N LEU A 74 -1.53 1.26 -7.79
CA LEU A 74 -2.09 2.45 -8.44
C LEU A 74 -1.01 3.43 -8.91
N ARG A 75 0.04 3.61 -8.09
CA ARG A 75 1.18 4.49 -8.42
C ARG A 75 1.93 4.09 -9.68
N LYS A 76 1.90 2.80 -10.09
CA LYS A 76 2.51 2.36 -11.36
C LYS A 76 1.90 3.03 -12.59
N TYR A 77 0.68 3.56 -12.45
CA TYR A 77 -0.08 4.19 -13.52
C TYR A 77 -0.20 5.71 -13.33
N ASP A 78 0.35 6.26 -12.24
CA ASP A 78 0.35 7.70 -12.01
C ASP A 78 1.55 8.30 -12.77
N PHE A 79 1.32 8.72 -14.01
CA PHE A 79 2.33 9.28 -14.94
C PHE A 79 2.98 10.61 -14.47
N GLY A 80 2.89 10.95 -13.18
CA GLY A 80 3.30 12.23 -12.60
C GLY A 80 4.45 12.18 -11.58
N GLU A 81 4.91 11.00 -11.15
CA GLU A 81 6.13 10.85 -10.33
C GLU A 81 6.98 9.73 -10.95
N ASN A 82 7.84 10.11 -11.90
CA ASN A 82 8.90 9.24 -12.37
C ASN A 82 9.87 8.90 -11.23
N GLU A 83 10.36 7.67 -11.32
CA GLU A 83 11.65 7.20 -10.80
C GLU A 83 11.74 6.93 -9.29
N TRP A 84 11.43 5.68 -8.91
CA TRP A 84 12.17 5.02 -7.83
C TRP A 84 12.70 3.70 -8.37
N GLU A 85 14.01 3.73 -8.59
CA GLU A 85 14.91 2.67 -8.99
C GLU A 85 14.56 1.32 -8.35
N TYR A 86 14.30 0.33 -9.20
CA TYR A 86 14.16 -1.06 -8.82
C TYR A 86 15.52 -1.73 -9.01
N THR A 87 16.34 -1.79 -7.96
CA THR A 87 17.47 -2.71 -7.92
C THR A 87 16.92 -4.12 -7.68
N MET A 88 16.78 -4.91 -8.74
CA MET A 88 16.81 -6.37 -8.60
C MET A 88 18.24 -6.74 -8.21
N GLU A 89 18.44 -7.20 -6.98
CA GLU A 89 19.60 -8.04 -6.70
C GLU A 89 19.35 -9.38 -7.42
N ASP A 90 20.26 -9.72 -8.31
CA ASP A 90 20.27 -10.91 -9.12
C ASP A 90 20.57 -12.16 -8.29
N GLY A 91 19.73 -13.18 -8.47
CA GLY A 91 20.14 -14.58 -8.61
C GLY A 91 20.99 -15.24 -7.51
N SER A 92 20.37 -15.65 -6.40
CA SER A 92 20.87 -16.81 -5.62
C SER A 92 20.18 -18.09 -6.12
N GLY A 93 20.72 -18.71 -7.16
CA GLY A 93 20.39 -20.08 -7.53
C GLY A 93 21.18 -21.08 -6.66
N ASN A 94 20.50 -21.88 -5.85
CA ASN A 94 21.12 -23.05 -5.21
C ASN A 94 20.39 -24.32 -5.68
N SER A 95 20.99 -25.00 -6.64
CA SER A 95 20.55 -26.30 -7.15
C SER A 95 21.35 -27.39 -6.45
N ASN A 96 20.80 -27.98 -5.39
CA ASN A 96 21.32 -29.26 -4.86
C ASN A 96 20.46 -30.41 -5.40
N HIS A 97 20.86 -30.93 -6.57
CA HIS A 97 20.45 -32.25 -7.05
C HIS A 97 21.50 -33.25 -6.57
N LYS A 98 21.15 -34.08 -5.58
CA LYS A 98 22.01 -35.15 -5.05
C LYS A 98 21.60 -36.46 -5.70
N LYS A 99 22.54 -37.10 -6.42
CA LYS A 99 22.47 -38.51 -6.82
C LYS A 99 22.87 -39.41 -5.65
#